data_AF-A0A7C1UYV3-F1
#
_entry.id   AF-A0A7C1UYV3-F1
#
_cell.length_a   1.000
_cell.length_b   1.000
_cell.length_c   1.000
_cell.angle_alpha   90.00
_cell.angle_beta   90.00
_cell.angle_gamma   90.00
#
_symmetry.space_group_name_H-M   'P 1'
#
loop_
_entity.id
_entity.type
_entity.pdbx_description
1 polymer ?
#
loop_
_entity_poly.entity_id
_entity_poly.type
_entity_poly.pdbx_seq_one_letter_code
_entity_poly.pdbx_strand_id
1 'polypeptide(L)'
;MENKEIAKILEELALLLEIKGENVFKVRAYQNAARTLYSLTEPVRKIIEEGKLESIKGIGKSLASQIKEMVETGDLKFYRELKQSVPEGLFEMLKIPGLGPKKAKVLYEKLGISSIGELEY
;
A
#
# COMPACT_ATOMS: atom_id res chain seq x y z
N MET A 1 11.54 -8.74 7.00
CA MET A 1 11.33 -7.71 5.96
C MET A 1 12.08 -6.45 6.35
N GLU A 2 12.68 -5.81 5.36
CA GLU A 2 13.40 -4.54 5.49
C GLU A 2 12.47 -3.33 5.32
N ASN A 3 12.92 -2.15 5.76
CA ASN A 3 12.14 -0.90 5.72
C ASN A 3 11.53 -0.63 4.34
N LYS A 4 12.33 -0.79 3.28
CA LYS A 4 11.91 -0.52 1.89
C LYS A 4 10.84 -1.49 1.42
N GLU A 5 10.87 -2.74 1.86
CA GLU A 5 9.86 -3.74 1.48
C GLU A 5 8.51 -3.41 2.13
N ILE A 6 8.54 -3.06 3.40
CA ILE A 6 7.34 -2.66 4.16
C ILE A 6 6.77 -1.36 3.58
N ALA A 7 7.62 -0.40 3.24
CA ALA A 7 7.19 0.85 2.61
C ALA A 7 6.45 0.61 1.29
N LYS A 8 6.95 -0.29 0.44
CA LYS A 8 6.28 -0.68 -0.81
C LYS A 8 4.89 -1.27 -0.56
N ILE A 9 4.76 -2.18 0.40
CA ILE A 9 3.45 -2.78 0.74
C ILE A 9 2.47 -1.71 1.23
N LEU A 10 2.91 -0.78 2.07
CA LEU A 10 2.05 0.32 2.55
C LEU A 10 1.66 1.28 1.41
N GLU A 11 2.54 1.53 0.45
CA GLU A 11 2.25 2.31 -0.75
C GLU A 11 1.21 1.62 -1.64
N GLU A 12 1.36 0.31 -1.87
CA GLU A 12 0.37 -0.48 -2.61
C GLU A 12 -0.98 -0.55 -1.88
N LEU A 13 -0.98 -0.71 -0.55
CA LEU A 13 -2.19 -0.63 0.27
C LEU A 13 -2.91 0.72 0.08
N ALA A 14 -2.18 1.83 0.07
CA ALA A 14 -2.78 3.13 -0.16
C ALA A 14 -3.48 3.21 -1.53
N LEU A 15 -2.84 2.70 -2.58
CA LEU A 15 -3.41 2.66 -3.94
C LEU A 15 -4.68 1.80 -3.99
N LEU A 16 -4.63 0.60 -3.40
CA LEU A 16 -5.77 -0.31 -3.33
C LEU A 16 -6.95 0.30 -2.56
N LEU A 17 -6.67 0.94 -1.42
CA LEU A 17 -7.69 1.64 -0.64
C LEU A 17 -8.30 2.80 -1.44
N GLU A 18 -7.48 3.58 -2.15
CA GLU A 18 -7.97 4.68 -2.97
C GLU A 18 -8.89 4.19 -4.10
N ILE A 19 -8.54 3.09 -4.76
CA ILE A 19 -9.39 2.45 -5.78
C ILE A 19 -10.75 2.03 -5.19
N LYS A 20 -10.72 1.40 -4.02
CA LYS A 20 -11.95 0.97 -3.34
C LYS A 20 -12.79 2.13 -2.82
N GLY A 21 -12.32 3.37 -2.95
CA GLY A 21 -13.03 4.56 -2.49
C GLY A 21 -13.05 4.68 -0.97
N GLU A 22 -12.04 4.10 -0.30
CA GLU A 22 -11.89 4.21 1.15
C GLU A 22 -11.60 5.64 1.59
N ASN A 23 -11.70 5.85 2.90
CA ASN A 23 -11.54 7.17 3.48
C ASN A 23 -10.18 7.81 3.14
N VAL A 24 -10.20 9.07 2.67
CA VAL A 24 -8.98 9.81 2.25
C VAL A 24 -7.95 9.95 3.38
N PHE A 25 -8.38 10.08 4.64
CA PHE A 25 -7.47 10.12 5.77
C PHE A 25 -6.75 8.78 5.97
N LYS A 26 -7.46 7.67 5.76
CA LYS A 26 -6.88 6.32 5.83
C LYS A 26 -5.85 6.13 4.72
N VAL A 27 -6.20 6.45 3.47
CA VAL A 27 -5.26 6.41 2.33
C VAL A 27 -4.00 7.23 2.62
N ARG A 28 -4.16 8.48 3.08
CA ARG A 28 -3.03 9.36 3.43
C ARG A 28 -2.18 8.81 4.57
N ALA A 29 -2.78 8.14 5.55
CA ALA A 29 -2.03 7.53 6.65
C ALA A 29 -1.07 6.45 6.12
N TYR A 30 -1.51 5.59 5.22
CA TYR A 30 -0.66 4.59 4.55
C TYR A 30 0.44 5.24 3.70
N GLN A 31 0.11 6.26 2.90
CA GLN A 31 1.10 7.01 2.10
C GLN A 31 2.17 7.66 2.98
N ASN A 32 1.77 8.28 4.08
CA ASN A 32 2.69 8.93 5.01
C ASN A 32 3.58 7.91 5.71
N ALA A 33 3.02 6.78 6.16
CA ALA A 33 3.79 5.70 6.79
C ALA A 33 4.82 5.10 5.83
N ALA A 34 4.44 4.87 4.56
CA ALA A 34 5.36 4.42 3.51
C ALA A 34 6.54 5.40 3.32
N ARG A 35 6.25 6.69 3.18
CA ARG A 35 7.29 7.74 3.05
C ARG A 35 8.22 7.77 4.25
N THR A 36 7.66 7.70 5.46
CA THR A 36 8.45 7.67 6.69
C THR A 36 9.37 6.45 6.73
N LEU A 37 8.88 5.27 6.37
CA LEU A 37 9.69 4.04 6.32
C LEU A 37 10.79 4.10 5.26
N TYR A 38 10.54 4.72 4.10
CA TYR A 38 11.57 4.95 3.10
C TYR A 38 12.69 5.88 3.59
N SER A 39 12.36 6.88 4.41
CA SER A 39 13.34 7.83 4.93
C SER A 39 14.02 7.39 6.22
N LEU A 40 13.60 6.26 6.82
CA LEU A 40 14.25 5.72 8.02
C LEU A 40 15.64 5.19 7.67
N THR A 41 16.65 5.74 8.34
CA THR A 41 18.04 5.28 8.26
C THR A 41 18.30 4.05 9.13
N GLU A 42 17.53 3.89 10.21
CA GLU A 42 17.64 2.77 11.14
C GLU A 42 16.69 1.62 10.73
N PRO A 43 17.08 0.35 10.86
CA PRO A 43 16.18 -0.78 10.62
C PRO A 43 14.94 -0.72 11.52
N VAL A 44 13.76 -0.87 10.90
CA VAL A 44 12.47 -0.83 11.61
C VAL A 44 12.36 -1.92 12.67
N ARG A 45 13.04 -3.06 12.48
CA ARG A 45 13.13 -4.13 13.47
C ARG A 45 13.71 -3.63 14.79
N LYS A 46 14.79 -2.83 14.74
CA LYS A 46 15.40 -2.27 15.94
C LYS A 46 14.47 -1.27 16.65
N ILE A 47 13.77 -0.45 15.89
CA ILE A 47 12.77 0.49 16.42
C ILE A 47 11.61 -0.25 17.12
N ILE A 48 11.19 -1.40 16.57
CA ILE A 48 10.18 -2.27 17.17
C ILE A 48 10.67 -2.85 18.50
N GLU A 49 11.90 -3.38 18.53
CA GLU A 49 12.54 -3.92 19.74
C GLU A 49 12.65 -2.86 20.84
N GLU A 50 12.93 -1.61 20.47
CA GLU A 50 12.98 -0.48 21.40
C GLU A 50 11.58 0.04 21.82
N GLY A 51 10.49 -0.49 21.25
CA GLY A 51 9.13 -0.07 21.55
C GLY A 51 8.76 1.33 21.04
N LYS A 52 9.55 1.91 20.13
CA LYS A 52 9.41 3.32 19.68
C LYS A 52 8.61 3.50 18.39
N LEU A 53 8.08 2.42 17.81
CA LEU A 53 7.42 2.47 16.51
C LEU A 53 6.23 3.46 16.48
N GLU A 54 5.43 3.52 17.54
CA GLU A 54 4.29 4.45 17.67
C GLU A 54 4.71 5.89 17.96
N SER A 55 5.97 6.12 18.35
CA SER A 55 6.53 7.46 18.52
C SER A 55 6.90 8.11 17.18
N ILE A 56 6.92 7.33 16.10
CA ILE A 56 7.20 7.84 14.76
C ILE A 56 6.00 8.62 14.26
N LYS A 57 6.21 9.89 13.93
CA LYS A 57 5.18 10.75 13.36
C LYS A 57 4.60 10.12 12.08
N GLY A 58 3.28 9.94 12.08
CA GLY A 58 2.55 9.31 10.97
C GLY A 58 2.33 7.81 11.12
N ILE A 59 2.87 7.16 12.15
CA ILE A 59 2.63 5.75 12.46
C ILE A 59 1.83 5.66 13.76
N GLY A 60 0.51 5.50 13.63
CA GLY A 60 -0.38 5.24 14.77
C GLY A 60 -0.47 3.74 15.11
N LYS A 61 -1.16 3.42 16.21
CA LYS A 61 -1.31 2.05 16.75
C LYS A 61 -1.68 0.98 15.71
N SER A 62 -2.63 1.28 14.81
CA SER A 62 -3.05 0.32 13.77
C SER A 62 -1.93 0.04 12.77
N LEU A 63 -1.25 1.08 12.27
CA LEU A 63 -0.10 0.94 11.37
C LEU A 63 1.06 0.25 12.07
N ALA A 64 1.33 0.59 13.33
CA ALA A 64 2.37 -0.05 14.12
C ALA A 64 2.13 -1.57 14.26
N SER A 65 0.89 -1.98 14.51
CA SER A 65 0.52 -3.40 14.55
C SER A 65 0.76 -4.10 13.22
N GLN A 66 0.37 -3.48 12.10
CA GLN A 66 0.55 -4.05 10.77
C GLN A 66 2.03 -4.14 10.37
N ILE A 67 2.83 -3.14 10.74
CA ILE A 67 4.28 -3.14 10.52
C ILE A 67 4.96 -4.25 11.33
N LYS A 68 4.55 -4.45 12.58
CA LYS A 68 5.04 -5.57 13.40
C LYS A 68 4.70 -6.92 12.76
N GLU A 69 3.46 -7.12 12.33
CA GLU A 69 3.03 -8.35 11.63
C GLU A 69 3.91 -8.63 10.41
N MET A 70 4.19 -7.62 9.58
CA MET A 70 5.08 -7.77 8.42
C MET A 70 6.52 -8.12 8.80
N VAL A 71 7.05 -7.52 9.87
CA VAL A 71 8.41 -7.81 10.33
C VAL A 71 8.54 -9.22 10.90
N GLU A 72 7.52 -9.69 11.61
CA GLU A 72 7.49 -10.99 12.28
C GLU A 72 7.17 -12.15 11.30
N THR A 73 6.16 -11.97 10.46
CA THR A 73 5.62 -13.06 9.61
C THR A 73 6.11 -13.00 8.17
N GLY A 74 6.62 -11.86 7.73
CA GLY A 74 6.96 -11.63 6.33
C GLY A 74 5.76 -11.35 5.41
N ASP A 75 4.56 -11.24 5.96
CA ASP A 75 3.34 -10.96 5.21
C ASP A 75 2.39 -10.05 6.01
N LEU A 76 1.34 -9.56 5.37
CA LEU A 76 0.26 -8.83 6.00
C LEU A 76 -1.06 -9.38 5.49
N LYS A 77 -1.82 -10.02 6.38
CA LYS A 77 -3.12 -10.62 6.03
C LYS A 77 -4.05 -9.60 5.36
N PHE A 78 -4.10 -8.38 5.90
CA PHE A 78 -4.90 -7.28 5.36
C PHE A 78 -4.52 -6.92 3.91
N TYR A 79 -3.23 -6.89 3.59
CA TYR A 79 -2.75 -6.62 2.23
C TYR A 79 -3.16 -7.73 1.26
N ARG A 80 -3.00 -8.99 1.68
CA ARG A 80 -3.38 -10.16 0.87
C ARG A 80 -4.87 -10.16 0.53
N GLU A 81 -5.72 -9.94 1.54
CA GLU A 81 -7.18 -9.87 1.37
C GLU A 81 -7.59 -8.70 0.49
N LEU A 82 -6.96 -7.53 0.69
CA LEU A 82 -7.27 -6.36 -0.12
C LEU A 82 -6.89 -6.56 -1.58
N LYS A 83 -5.73 -7.16 -1.84
CA LYS A 83 -5.25 -7.49 -3.19
C LYS A 83 -6.16 -8.49 -3.90
N GLN A 84 -6.65 -9.51 -3.19
CA GLN A 84 -7.62 -10.47 -3.74
C GLN A 84 -8.99 -9.84 -4.03
N SER A 85 -9.35 -8.77 -3.32
CA SER A 85 -10.61 -8.06 -3.55
C SER A 85 -10.59 -7.10 -4.74
N VAL A 86 -9.42 -6.86 -5.34
CA VAL A 86 -9.26 -5.97 -6.50
C VAL A 86 -8.95 -6.81 -7.74
N PRO A 87 -9.68 -6.64 -8.85
CA PRO A 87 -9.40 -7.35 -10.09
C PRO A 87 -7.96 -7.15 -10.57
N GLU A 88 -7.32 -8.21 -11.05
CA GLU A 88 -5.90 -8.20 -11.42
C GLU A 88 -5.59 -7.15 -12.49
N GLY A 89 -6.42 -7.01 -13.53
CA GLY A 89 -6.25 -5.99 -14.56
C GLY A 89 -6.25 -4.56 -14.03
N LEU A 90 -7.02 -4.27 -12.98
CA LEU A 90 -7.03 -2.94 -12.36
C LEU A 90 -5.74 -2.69 -11.54
N PHE A 91 -5.18 -3.73 -10.92
CA PHE A 91 -3.89 -3.65 -10.25
C PHE A 91 -2.73 -3.50 -11.25
N GLU A 92 -2.83 -4.14 -12.40
CA GLU A 92 -1.87 -4.00 -13.48
C GLU A 92 -1.86 -2.59 -14.08
N MET A 93 -3.03 -1.98 -14.28
CA MET A 93 -3.14 -0.57 -14.72
C MET A 93 -2.43 0.40 -13.76
N LEU A 94 -2.47 0.15 -12.44
CA LEU A 94 -1.77 0.99 -11.47
C LEU A 94 -0.24 0.99 -11.63
N LYS A 95 0.33 -0.05 -12.25
CA LYS A 95 1.77 -0.12 -12.50
C LYS A 95 2.19 0.75 -13.69
N ILE A 96 1.25 1.21 -14.51
CA ILE A 96 1.53 2.05 -15.68
C ILE A 96 1.92 3.45 -15.19
N PRO A 97 3.15 3.93 -15.49
CA PRO A 97 3.60 5.26 -15.07
C PRO A 97 2.65 6.36 -15.56
N GLY A 98 2.25 7.26 -14.66
CA GLY A 98 1.32 8.36 -14.98
C GLY A 98 -0.17 7.99 -14.93
N LEU A 99 -0.49 6.71 -14.75
CA LEU A 99 -1.86 6.23 -14.57
C LEU A 99 -2.20 6.10 -13.09
N GLY A 100 -2.66 7.20 -12.49
CA GLY A 100 -3.07 7.21 -11.07
C GLY A 100 -4.35 6.40 -10.80
N PRO A 101 -4.61 6.03 -9.53
CA PRO A 101 -5.70 5.14 -9.11
C PRO A 101 -7.09 5.59 -9.58
N LYS A 102 -7.37 6.90 -9.58
CA LYS A 102 -8.64 7.43 -10.09
C LYS A 102 -8.83 7.19 -11.59
N LYS A 103 -7.77 7.38 -12.39
CA LYS A 103 -7.84 7.15 -13.83
C LYS A 103 -7.94 5.66 -14.13
N ALA A 104 -7.16 4.83 -13.44
CA ALA A 104 -7.22 3.37 -13.57
C ALA A 104 -8.64 2.84 -13.29
N LYS A 105 -9.28 3.31 -12.21
CA LYS A 105 -10.66 2.96 -11.89
C LYS A 105 -11.64 3.36 -12.99
N VAL A 106 -11.56 4.59 -13.49
CA VAL A 106 -12.44 5.07 -14.56
C VAL A 106 -12.24 4.28 -15.85
N LEU A 107 -11.00 3.94 -16.22
CA LEU A 107 -10.72 3.12 -17.39
C LEU A 107 -11.30 1.71 -17.25
N TYR A 108 -11.11 1.08 -16.09
CA TYR A 108 -11.68 -0.23 -15.80
C TYR A 108 -13.22 -0.22 -15.86
N GLU A 109 -13.88 0.76 -15.21
CA GLU A 109 -15.33 0.87 -15.20
C GLU A 109 -15.93 1.22 -16.57
N LYS A 110 -15.28 2.11 -17.34
CA LYS A 110 -15.82 2.60 -18.62
C LYS A 110 -15.51 1.71 -19.81
N LEU A 111 -14.33 1.11 -19.83
CA LEU A 111 -13.87 0.35 -20.99
C LEU A 111 -14.11 -1.14 -20.82
N GLY A 112 -14.51 -1.61 -19.63
CA GLY A 112 -14.65 -3.05 -19.36
C GLY A 112 -13.34 -3.81 -19.46
N ILE A 113 -12.21 -3.08 -19.59
CA ILE A 113 -10.88 -3.64 -19.82
C ILE A 113 -10.43 -4.32 -18.54
N SER A 114 -10.62 -5.63 -18.51
CA SER A 114 -10.23 -6.50 -17.42
C SER A 114 -8.79 -6.99 -17.54
N SER A 115 -8.05 -6.62 -18.60
CA SER A 115 -6.65 -7.00 -18.80
C SER A 115 -5.85 -5.98 -19.61
N ILE A 116 -4.52 -5.92 -19.40
CA ILE A 116 -3.58 -5.05 -20.15
C ILE A 116 -3.70 -5.18 -21.68
N GLY A 117 -4.15 -6.33 -22.20
CA GLY A 117 -4.19 -6.62 -23.64
C GLY A 117 -5.14 -5.76 -24.47
N GLU A 118 -6.10 -5.05 -23.85
CA GLU A 118 -7.06 -4.22 -24.58
C GLU A 118 -6.66 -2.73 -24.63
N LEU A 119 -5.51 -2.36 -24.03
CA LEU A 119 -4.99 -0.98 -24.02
C LEU A 119 -4.05 -0.66 -25.21
N GLU A 120 -3.71 -1.65 -26.05
CA GLU A 120 -2.97 -1.43 -27.30
C GLU A 120 -3.94 -1.39 -28.50
N TYR A 121 -4.18 -0.20 -29.04
CA TYR A 121 -4.56 0.03 -30.44
C TYR A 121 -3.93 1.32 -30.95
#